data_AF-A0AAX0KZ55-F1
#
_entry.id   AF-A0AAX0KZ55-F1
#
_cell.length_a   1.000
_cell.length_b   1.000
_cell.length_c   1.000
_cell.angle_alpha   90.00
_cell.angle_beta   90.00
_cell.angle_gamma   90.00
#
_symmetry.space_group_name_H-M   'P 1'
#
loop_
_entity.id
_entity.type
_entity.pdbx_description
1 polymer ?
#
loop_
_entity_poly.entity_id
_entity_poly.type
_entity_poly.pdbx_seq_one_letter_code
_entity_poly.pdbx_strand_id
1 'polypeptide(L)'
;MLSSEIGQICKREDAELLVCSEGLLATSWLALHSEEIDVLMVDGDYLGEIEDTIDFCLRVRRASPALPVILVSSEMRADDFTCERMQACDVTLKSPISEVRLKNAIRAARQNNAFFLSRQQNQISRQNFAS
;
A
#
# COMPACT_ATOMS: atom_id res chain seq x y z
N MET A 1 -15.53 -3.05 -7.46
CA MET A 1 -16.25 -1.94 -6.82
C MET A 1 -15.28 -0.81 -6.48
N LEU A 2 -14.11 -1.12 -5.90
CA LEU A 2 -13.05 -0.16 -5.65
C LEU A 2 -12.53 0.54 -6.92
N SER A 3 -12.24 -0.22 -7.99
CA SER A 3 -11.69 0.33 -9.24
C SER A 3 -12.58 1.41 -9.88
N SER A 4 -13.90 1.28 -9.78
CA SER A 4 -14.84 2.32 -10.25
C SER A 4 -14.82 3.58 -9.38
N GLU A 5 -14.74 3.43 -8.06
CA GLU A 5 -14.67 4.55 -7.11
C GLU A 5 -13.38 5.35 -7.29
N ILE A 6 -12.24 4.65 -7.32
CA ILE A 6 -10.93 5.25 -7.54
C ILE A 6 -10.82 5.85 -8.94
N GLY A 7 -11.34 5.16 -9.97
CA GLY A 7 -11.33 5.67 -11.33
C GLY A 7 -12.08 7.01 -11.50
N GLN A 8 -13.15 7.23 -10.74
CA GLN A 8 -13.83 8.54 -10.74
C GLN A 8 -13.00 9.63 -10.05
N ILE A 9 -12.30 9.28 -8.97
CA ILE A 9 -11.41 10.22 -8.26
C ILE A 9 -10.21 10.59 -9.14
N CYS A 10 -9.52 9.60 -9.72
CA CYS A 10 -8.37 9.81 -10.59
C CYS A 10 -8.68 10.75 -11.76
N LYS A 11 -9.85 10.60 -12.39
CA LYS A 11 -10.31 11.50 -13.47
C LYS A 11 -10.47 12.96 -13.04
N ARG A 12 -10.84 13.22 -11.78
CA ARG A 12 -10.99 14.59 -11.26
C ARG A 12 -9.64 15.21 -10.87
N GLU A 13 -8.69 14.38 -10.50
CA GLU A 13 -7.37 14.78 -10.00
C GLU A 13 -6.27 14.72 -11.07
N ASP A 14 -6.62 14.41 -12.32
CA ASP A 14 -5.66 14.20 -13.42
C ASP A 14 -4.58 13.15 -13.06
N ALA A 15 -5.01 12.08 -12.39
CA ALA A 15 -4.15 10.99 -11.96
C ALA A 15 -4.35 9.75 -12.85
N GLU A 16 -3.27 8.99 -13.07
CA GLU A 16 -3.32 7.73 -13.79
C GLU A 16 -3.71 6.57 -12.86
N LEU A 17 -4.58 5.69 -13.35
CA LEU A 17 -5.02 4.51 -12.62
C LEU A 17 -4.69 3.25 -13.43
N LEU A 18 -3.81 2.43 -12.90
CA LEU A 18 -3.53 1.08 -13.40
C LEU A 18 -4.30 0.07 -12.54
N VAL A 19 -5.12 -0.77 -13.16
CA VAL A 19 -5.88 -1.83 -12.49
C VAL A 19 -5.39 -3.18 -12.98
N CYS A 20 -5.01 -4.04 -12.05
CA CYS A 20 -4.55 -5.40 -12.33
C CYS A 20 -5.26 -6.37 -11.38
N SER A 21 -5.67 -7.53 -11.90
CA SER A 21 -6.22 -8.60 -11.07
C SER A 21 -5.11 -9.43 -10.41
N GLU A 22 -5.42 -10.05 -9.28
CA GLU A 22 -4.54 -11.03 -8.65
C GLU A 22 -4.12 -12.13 -9.66
N GLY A 23 -2.87 -12.57 -9.56
CA GLY A 23 -2.27 -13.57 -10.46
C GLY A 23 -1.48 -12.98 -11.64
N LEU A 24 -1.74 -11.72 -12.03
CA LEU A 24 -1.04 -11.05 -13.12
C LEU A 24 0.06 -10.08 -12.63
N LEU A 25 -0.05 -9.58 -11.40
CA LEU A 25 0.94 -8.64 -10.84
C LEU A 25 2.08 -9.39 -10.16
N ALA A 26 3.07 -9.80 -10.94
CA ALA A 26 4.29 -10.38 -10.39
C ALA A 26 5.05 -9.33 -9.56
N THR A 27 5.56 -9.72 -8.39
CA THR A 27 6.39 -8.83 -7.55
C THR A 27 7.66 -8.36 -8.26
N SER A 28 8.18 -9.15 -9.20
CA SER A 28 9.28 -8.75 -10.09
C SER A 28 8.90 -7.58 -11.00
N TRP A 29 7.67 -7.55 -11.50
CA TRP A 29 7.19 -6.42 -12.30
C TRP A 29 7.08 -5.17 -11.42
N LEU A 30 6.54 -5.30 -10.20
CA LEU A 30 6.48 -4.19 -9.26
C LEU A 30 7.86 -3.67 -8.89
N ALA A 31 8.84 -4.55 -8.66
CA ALA A 31 10.21 -4.15 -8.38
C ALA A 31 10.86 -3.38 -9.53
N LEU A 32 10.51 -3.70 -10.78
CA LEU A 32 11.04 -3.01 -11.96
C LEU A 32 10.40 -1.64 -12.20
N HIS A 33 9.15 -1.43 -11.78
CA HIS A 33 8.39 -0.20 -12.07
C HIS A 33 8.03 0.60 -10.80
N SER A 34 8.52 0.24 -9.62
CA SER A 34 8.09 0.87 -8.37
C SER A 34 8.42 2.35 -8.27
N GLU A 35 9.40 2.84 -9.04
CA GLU A 35 9.73 4.27 -9.10
C GLU A 35 8.72 5.08 -9.93
N GLU A 36 7.94 4.43 -10.79
CA GLU A 36 6.90 5.04 -11.62
C GLU A 36 5.54 5.04 -10.91
N ILE A 37 5.42 4.38 -9.76
CA ILE A 37 4.16 4.18 -9.03
C ILE A 37 4.20 4.97 -7.73
N ASP A 38 3.30 5.95 -7.61
CA ASP A 38 3.20 6.78 -6.41
C ASP A 38 2.67 6.03 -5.17
N VAL A 39 1.73 5.11 -5.38
CA VAL A 39 1.08 4.34 -4.33
C VAL A 39 0.46 3.06 -4.92
N LEU A 40 0.57 1.96 -4.19
CA LEU A 40 -0.18 0.73 -4.48
C LEU A 40 -1.43 0.66 -3.60
N MET A 41 -2.59 0.49 -4.22
CA MET A 41 -3.84 0.19 -3.51
C MET A 41 -4.17 -1.29 -3.63
N VAL A 42 -4.45 -1.92 -2.49
CA VAL A 42 -4.78 -3.35 -2.41
C VAL A 42 -6.25 -3.49 -2.05
N ASP A 43 -7.04 -4.15 -2.91
CA ASP A 43 -8.45 -4.45 -2.66
C ASP A 43 -8.56 -5.76 -1.87
N GLY A 44 -8.68 -5.66 -0.55
CA GLY A 44 -8.81 -6.81 0.35
C GLY A 44 -10.13 -7.56 0.17
N ASP A 45 -11.19 -6.90 -0.30
CA ASP A 45 -12.47 -7.57 -0.56
C ASP A 45 -12.40 -8.43 -1.84
N TYR A 46 -11.48 -8.11 -2.75
CA TYR A 46 -11.21 -8.88 -3.97
C TYR A 46 -10.22 -10.03 -3.74
N LEU A 47 -9.15 -9.79 -2.96
CA LEU A 47 -8.11 -10.81 -2.69
C LEU A 47 -8.61 -11.98 -1.83
N GLY A 48 -9.77 -11.84 -1.19
CA GLY A 48 -10.40 -12.93 -0.46
C GLY A 48 -10.08 -12.88 1.03
N GLU A 49 -9.44 -13.92 1.57
CA GLU A 49 -9.21 -13.99 3.01
C GLU A 49 -8.18 -12.96 3.47
N ILE A 50 -8.29 -12.57 4.74
CA ILE A 50 -7.38 -11.59 5.35
C ILE A 50 -5.93 -12.08 5.32
N GLU A 51 -5.71 -13.39 5.47
CA GLU A 51 -4.37 -14.00 5.45
C GLU A 51 -3.71 -13.82 4.07
N ASP A 52 -4.41 -14.16 2.99
CA ASP A 52 -3.92 -13.99 1.61
C ASP A 52 -3.61 -12.53 1.28
N THR A 53 -4.48 -11.62 1.72
CA THR A 53 -4.33 -10.18 1.54
C THR A 53 -3.07 -9.66 2.24
N ILE A 54 -2.85 -10.08 3.49
CA ILE A 54 -1.66 -9.70 4.26
C ILE A 54 -0.40 -10.31 3.66
N ASP A 55 -0.43 -11.57 3.24
CA ASP A 55 0.70 -12.23 2.58
C ASP A 55 1.07 -11.56 1.26
N PHE A 56 0.08 -11.11 0.47
CA PHE A 56 0.33 -10.27 -0.69
C PHE A 56 1.05 -8.97 -0.31
N CYS A 57 0.54 -8.23 0.69
CA CYS A 57 1.16 -6.99 1.14
C CYS A 57 2.60 -7.19 1.62
N LEU A 58 2.86 -8.27 2.38
CA LEU A 58 4.20 -8.64 2.83
C LEU A 58 5.14 -8.97 1.65
N ARG A 59 4.65 -9.66 0.61
CA ARG A 59 5.43 -9.95 -0.60
C ARG A 59 5.79 -8.67 -1.35
N VAL A 60 4.84 -7.74 -1.52
CA VAL A 60 5.10 -6.43 -2.11
C VAL A 60 6.14 -5.67 -1.30
N ARG A 61 5.97 -5.61 0.03
CA ARG A 61 6.89 -4.88 0.92
C ARG A 61 8.32 -5.37 0.81
N ARG A 62 8.54 -6.68 0.67
CA ARG A 62 9.87 -7.28 0.49
C ARG A 62 10.48 -6.94 -0.88
N ALA A 63 9.67 -6.92 -1.93
CA ALA A 63 10.14 -6.67 -3.29
C ALA A 63 10.38 -5.18 -3.58
N SER A 64 9.53 -4.31 -3.04
CA SER A 64 9.50 -2.86 -3.29
C SER A 64 9.27 -2.11 -1.97
N PRO A 65 10.24 -2.10 -1.04
CA PRO A 65 10.05 -1.51 0.30
C PRO A 65 9.71 -0.03 0.27
N ALA A 66 10.19 0.70 -0.75
CA ALA A 66 9.94 2.13 -0.93
C ALA A 66 8.58 2.47 -1.56
N LEU A 67 7.82 1.48 -2.03
CA LEU A 67 6.48 1.69 -2.58
C LEU A 67 5.47 1.80 -1.42
N PRO A 68 4.75 2.94 -1.28
CA PRO A 68 3.68 3.05 -0.28
C PRO A 68 2.52 2.12 -0.62
N VAL A 69 1.99 1.42 0.38
CA VAL A 69 0.90 0.44 0.24
C VAL A 69 -0.31 0.87 1.08
N ILE A 70 -1.46 1.03 0.44
CA ILE A 70 -2.75 1.30 1.09
C ILE A 70 -3.63 0.06 0.93
N LEU A 71 -4.03 -0.56 2.04
CA LEU A 71 -4.98 -1.65 2.04
C LEU A 71 -6.41 -1.11 2.16
N VAL A 72 -7.32 -1.55 1.31
CA VAL A 72 -8.74 -1.18 1.34
C VAL A 72 -9.59 -2.40 1.60
N SER A 73 -10.56 -2.33 2.52
CA SER A 73 -11.55 -3.39 2.68
C SER A 73 -12.85 -2.88 3.34
N SER A 74 -13.99 -3.47 2.97
CA SER A 74 -15.28 -3.26 3.63
C SER A 74 -15.31 -3.78 5.06
N GLU A 75 -14.47 -4.77 5.41
CA GLU A 75 -14.44 -5.42 6.72
C GLU A 75 -13.67 -4.62 7.78
N MET A 76 -12.92 -3.59 7.37
CA MET A 76 -12.25 -2.68 8.30
C MET A 76 -13.29 -1.95 9.18
N ARG A 77 -13.01 -1.82 10.48
CA ARG A 77 -13.87 -1.09 11.42
C ARG A 77 -13.85 0.41 11.16
N ALA A 78 -12.67 0.95 10.84
CA ALA A 78 -12.41 2.34 10.54
C ALA A 78 -11.11 2.44 9.72
N ASP A 79 -10.80 3.64 9.25
CA ASP A 79 -9.49 3.93 8.67
C ASP A 79 -8.40 3.85 9.74
N ASP A 80 -7.24 3.33 9.37
CA ASP A 80 -6.05 3.28 10.21
C ASP A 80 -4.91 3.99 9.49
N PHE A 81 -4.59 5.21 9.94
CA PHE A 81 -3.48 6.02 9.42
C PHE A 81 -2.21 5.86 10.27
N THR A 82 -2.20 4.95 11.24
CA THR A 82 -1.06 4.74 12.15
C THR A 82 -0.03 3.79 11.54
N CYS A 83 1.13 3.65 12.20
CA CYS A 83 2.17 2.71 11.79
C CYS A 83 1.97 1.28 12.35
N GLU A 84 0.84 0.95 12.97
CA GLU A 84 0.63 -0.35 13.65
C GLU A 84 0.81 -1.55 12.70
N ARG A 85 0.47 -1.38 11.43
CA ARG A 85 0.53 -2.42 10.38
C ARG A 85 1.70 -2.26 9.40
N MET A 86 2.67 -1.40 9.71
CA MET A 86 3.74 -0.97 8.77
C MET A 86 4.54 -2.11 8.13
N GLN A 87 4.59 -3.28 8.76
CA GLN A 87 5.26 -4.45 8.19
C GLN A 87 4.55 -4.97 6.93
N ALA A 88 3.22 -4.82 6.84
CA ALA A 88 2.42 -5.23 5.71
C ALA A 88 2.03 -4.02 4.82
N CYS A 89 1.42 -2.99 5.40
CA CYS A 89 0.91 -1.83 4.67
C CYS A 89 1.10 -0.53 5.47
N ASP A 90 1.04 0.62 4.80
CA ASP A 90 1.29 1.92 5.41
C ASP A 90 0.01 2.57 5.97
N VAL A 91 -1.15 2.27 5.38
CA VAL A 91 -2.48 2.75 5.79
C VAL A 91 -3.52 1.68 5.48
N THR A 92 -4.58 1.59 6.30
CA THR A 92 -5.82 0.91 5.89
C THR A 92 -6.98 1.90 5.70
N LEU A 93 -7.81 1.64 4.70
CA LEU A 93 -9.04 2.37 4.46
C LEU A 93 -10.24 1.45 4.50
N LYS A 94 -11.33 1.92 5.14
CA LYS A 94 -12.63 1.27 5.06
C LYS A 94 -13.35 1.67 3.76
N SER A 95 -13.79 0.69 2.98
CA SER A 95 -14.67 0.93 1.83
C SER A 95 -16.11 1.28 2.28
N PRO A 96 -16.84 2.19 1.60
CA PRO A 96 -16.47 2.96 0.40
C PRO A 96 -15.56 4.15 0.71
N ILE A 97 -14.79 4.61 -0.29
CA ILE A 97 -13.79 5.68 -0.12
C ILE A 97 -14.26 7.01 -0.73
N SER A 98 -14.17 8.08 0.08
CA SER A 98 -14.30 9.46 -0.43
C SER A 98 -12.95 10.01 -0.89
N GLU A 99 -12.96 10.96 -1.82
CA GLU A 99 -11.75 11.64 -2.31
C GLU A 99 -10.90 12.29 -1.20
N VAL A 100 -11.53 12.96 -0.23
CA VAL A 100 -10.82 13.58 0.89
C VAL A 100 -10.07 12.52 1.72
N ARG A 101 -10.72 11.38 1.98
CA ARG A 101 -10.11 10.25 2.70
C ARG A 101 -8.96 9.64 1.90
N LEU A 102 -9.09 9.50 0.58
CA LEU A 102 -8.00 9.01 -0.27
C LEU A 102 -6.79 9.95 -0.24
N LYS A 103 -7.01 11.27 -0.37
CA LYS A 103 -5.94 12.27 -0.29
C LYS A 103 -5.21 12.21 1.06
N ASN A 104 -5.95 12.05 2.15
CA ASN A 104 -5.36 11.89 3.49
C ASN A 104 -4.57 10.57 3.60
N ALA A 105 -5.11 9.48 3.04
CA ALA A 105 -4.44 8.18 3.03
C ALA A 105 -3.12 8.20 2.26
N ILE A 106 -3.08 8.82 1.08
CA ILE A 106 -1.85 8.95 0.30
C ILE A 106 -0.78 9.72 1.07
N ARG A 107 -1.16 10.81 1.74
CA ARG A 107 -0.23 11.61 2.57
C ARG A 107 0.31 10.78 3.74
N ALA A 108 -0.57 10.10 4.48
CA ALA A 108 -0.19 9.26 5.61
C ALA A 108 0.66 8.05 5.16
N ALA A 109 0.31 7.42 4.05
CA ALA A 109 1.05 6.28 3.50
C ALA A 109 2.49 6.65 3.15
N ARG A 110 2.72 7.82 2.54
CA ARG A 110 4.08 8.32 2.26
C ARG A 110 4.87 8.58 3.54
N GLN A 111 4.23 9.16 4.57
CA GLN A 111 4.89 9.43 5.85
C GLN A 111 5.25 8.14 6.59
N ASN A 112 4.32 7.19 6.65
CA ASN A 112 4.51 5.89 7.30
C ASN A 112 5.55 5.05 6.56
N ASN A 113 5.57 5.10 5.22
CA ASN A 113 6.59 4.43 4.41
C ASN A 113 7.99 5.02 4.65
N ALA A 114 8.13 6.35 4.66
CA ALA A 114 9.40 6.99 4.98
C ALA A 114 9.90 6.60 6.38
N PHE A 115 8.99 6.52 7.35
CA PHE A 115 9.33 6.02 8.69
C PHE A 115 9.76 4.54 8.66
N PHE A 116 9.08 3.69 7.90
CA PHE A 116 9.47 2.29 7.69
C PHE A 116 10.89 2.15 7.13
N LEU A 117 11.21 2.88 6.07
CA LEU A 117 12.55 2.86 5.46
C LEU A 117 13.62 3.32 6.45
N SER A 118 13.35 4.38 7.22
CA SER A 118 14.28 4.86 8.25
C SER A 118 14.56 3.80 9.33
N ARG A 119 13.54 3.00 9.70
CA ARG A 119 13.68 1.92 10.68
C ARG A 119 14.52 0.77 10.12
N GLN A 120 14.31 0.38 8.87
CA GLN A 120 15.12 -0.66 8.22
C GLN A 120 16.58 -0.26 8.10
N GLN A 121 16.88 0.96 7.65
CA GLN A 121 18.25 1.44 7.52
C GLN A 121 18.99 1.42 8.86
N ASN A 122 18.33 1.88 9.94
CA ASN A 122 18.88 1.85 11.29
C ASN A 122 19.18 0.41 11.78
N GLN A 123 18.37 -0.57 11.41
CA GLN A 123 18.60 -1.98 11.76
C GLN A 123 19.81 -2.55 11.01
N ILE A 124 19.93 -2.29 9.71
CA ILE A 124 21.06 -2.71 8.88
C ILE A 124 22.36 -2.11 9.42
N SER A 125 22.37 -0.80 9.72
CA SER A 125 23.55 -0.15 10.30
C SER A 125 23.97 -0.82 11.61
N ARG A 126 23.04 -1.10 12.52
CA ARG A 126 23.34 -1.76 13.81
C ARG A 126 23.90 -3.18 13.65
N GLN A 127 23.42 -3.95 12.67
CA GLN A 127 23.93 -5.29 12.39
C GLN A 127 25.38 -5.26 11.88
N ASN A 128 25.72 -4.28 11.02
CA ASN A 128 27.07 -4.12 10.48
C ASN A 128 28.12 -3.72 11.53
N PHE A 129 27.72 -3.07 12.62
CA PHE A 129 28.63 -2.70 13.73
C PHE A 129 28.75 -3.80 14.81
N ALA A 130 27.91 -4.83 14.77
CA ALA A 130 27.91 -5.95 15.72
C ALA A 130 28.55 -7.23 15.14
N SER A 131 29.04 -7.17 13.90
CA SER A 131 29.73 -8.24 13.16
C SER A 131 31.23 -7.95 13.08
#